data_AF-A0A2T4IZ12-F1
#
_entry.id   AF-A0A2T4IZ12-F1
#
_cell.length_a   1.000
_cell.length_b   1.000
_cell.length_c   1.000
_cell.angle_alpha   90.00
_cell.angle_beta   90.00
_cell.angle_gamma   90.00
#
_symmetry.space_group_name_H-M   'P 1'
#
loop_
_entity.id
_entity.type
_entity.pdbx_description
1 polymer ?
#
loop_
_entity_poly.entity_id
_entity_poly.type
_entity_poly.pdbx_seq_one_letter_code
_entity_poly.pdbx_strand_id
1 'polypeptide(L)'
;MNPQSLAFAGERNSLLSPPEKARMIRVLVDELIPGAEGWPSASEAGVHGIVAMRLLADWSDVRFTAMADLLGWERDGLSSADGETRIASVKAFEHADPELFDRIYAAVTLAYYETPFVIEAIRNTGRPYSYRPHLTGYDMAPFDFNRDQPAHRRGRYLKTENVRPVDTSSLGLDTVKTDHWGLER
;
A
#
# COMPACT_ATOMS: atom_id res chain seq x y z
N MET A 1 -21.70 8.93 -56.71
CA MET A 1 -20.57 9.72 -56.18
C MET A 1 -20.54 9.50 -54.68
N ASN A 2 -19.52 8.81 -54.20
CA ASN A 2 -19.38 8.34 -52.83
C ASN A 2 -18.21 9.12 -52.20
N PRO A 3 -18.41 9.96 -51.18
CA PRO A 3 -17.29 10.59 -50.51
C PRO A 3 -16.70 9.59 -49.51
N GLN A 4 -15.53 9.05 -49.86
CA GLN A 4 -14.66 8.31 -48.96
C GLN A 4 -14.35 9.19 -47.74
N SER A 5 -14.77 8.73 -46.56
CA SER A 5 -14.34 9.31 -45.29
C SER A 5 -12.88 8.95 -45.09
N LEU A 6 -12.03 9.98 -45.10
CA LEU A 6 -10.61 9.91 -44.87
C LEU A 6 -10.33 9.26 -43.52
N ALA A 7 -9.71 8.08 -43.56
CA ALA A 7 -9.12 7.44 -42.41
C ALA A 7 -8.08 8.38 -41.80
N PHE A 8 -8.32 8.82 -40.57
CA PHE A 8 -7.29 9.34 -39.68
C PHE A 8 -6.39 8.17 -39.26
N ALA A 9 -5.52 7.73 -40.18
CA ALA A 9 -4.37 6.91 -39.86
C ALA A 9 -3.26 7.83 -39.35
N GLY A 10 -3.47 8.42 -38.17
CA GLY A 10 -2.38 8.91 -37.34
C GLY A 10 -1.82 7.71 -36.57
N GLU A 11 -0.51 7.53 -36.64
CA GLU A 11 0.26 6.51 -35.91
C GLU A 11 -0.19 6.43 -34.44
N ARG A 12 -0.97 5.42 -34.08
CA ARG A 12 -1.26 5.08 -32.69
C ARG A 12 -0.06 4.33 -32.11
N ASN A 13 0.99 5.06 -31.75
CA ASN A 13 1.83 4.63 -30.64
C ASN A 13 0.91 4.60 -29.42
N SER A 14 0.45 3.43 -28.99
CA SER A 14 -0.67 3.34 -28.03
C SER A 14 -0.27 3.91 -26.67
N LEU A 15 -0.55 5.20 -26.47
CA LEU A 15 -0.57 5.86 -25.17
C LEU A 15 -1.93 5.53 -24.58
N LEU A 16 -1.96 4.76 -23.47
CA LEU A 16 -3.20 4.43 -22.76
C LEU A 16 -4.05 5.69 -22.56
N SER A 17 -5.32 5.61 -22.93
CA SER A 17 -6.27 6.70 -22.70
C SER A 17 -6.49 6.93 -21.20
N PRO A 18 -6.94 8.12 -20.77
CA PRO A 18 -7.22 8.37 -19.36
C PRO A 18 -8.19 7.37 -18.71
N PRO A 19 -9.29 6.94 -19.38
CA PRO A 19 -10.15 5.87 -18.84
C PRO A 19 -9.44 4.52 -18.70
N GLU A 20 -8.55 4.16 -19.62
CA GLU A 20 -7.77 2.91 -19.54
C GLU A 20 -6.78 2.94 -18.39
N LYS A 21 -6.07 4.06 -18.18
CA LYS A 21 -5.21 4.25 -17.00
C LYS A 21 -5.99 4.08 -15.71
N ALA A 22 -7.14 4.76 -15.59
CA ALA A 22 -8.00 4.64 -14.41
C ALA A 22 -8.48 3.19 -14.19
N ARG A 23 -8.90 2.50 -15.25
CA ARG A 23 -9.31 1.09 -15.19
C ARG A 23 -8.16 0.18 -14.77
N MET A 24 -6.97 0.36 -15.34
CA MET A 24 -5.79 -0.43 -15.01
C MET A 24 -5.42 -0.30 -13.53
N ILE A 25 -5.37 0.94 -13.01
CA ILE A 25 -5.09 1.15 -11.58
C ILE A 25 -6.19 0.55 -10.72
N ARG A 26 -7.46 0.72 -11.09
CA ARG A 26 -8.59 0.11 -10.36
C ARG A 26 -8.44 -1.41 -10.25
N VAL A 27 -8.17 -2.09 -11.35
CA VAL A 27 -8.00 -3.56 -11.35
C VAL A 27 -6.75 -3.97 -10.57
N LEU A 28 -5.64 -3.24 -10.72
CA LEU A 28 -4.41 -3.52 -9.98
C LEU A 28 -4.63 -3.46 -8.46
N VAL A 29 -5.29 -2.41 -7.95
CA VAL A 29 -5.49 -2.29 -6.51
C VAL A 29 -6.44 -3.36 -5.97
N ASP A 30 -7.44 -3.77 -6.74
CA ASP A 30 -8.35 -4.87 -6.36
C ASP A 30 -7.62 -6.22 -6.35
N GLU A 31 -6.68 -6.48 -7.27
CA GLU A 31 -5.88 -7.71 -7.21
C GLU A 31 -4.92 -7.73 -6.01
N LEU A 32 -4.44 -6.56 -5.56
CA LEU A 32 -3.62 -6.46 -4.34
C LEU A 32 -4.45 -6.60 -3.06
N ILE A 33 -5.68 -6.06 -3.06
CA ILE A 33 -6.61 -6.11 -1.91
C ILE A 33 -8.05 -6.34 -2.45
N PRO A 34 -8.47 -7.60 -2.64
CA PRO A 34 -9.73 -7.95 -3.31
C PRO A 34 -10.99 -7.73 -2.46
N GLY A 35 -10.84 -7.49 -1.16
CA GLY A 35 -11.96 -7.45 -0.21
C GLY A 35 -12.36 -8.84 0.26
N ALA A 36 -13.18 -8.89 1.30
CA ALA A 36 -13.70 -10.12 1.91
C ALA A 36 -14.98 -9.81 2.70
N GLU A 37 -15.57 -10.80 3.37
CA GLU A 37 -16.77 -10.58 4.19
C GLU A 37 -16.54 -9.50 5.26
N GLY A 38 -17.28 -8.40 5.17
CA GLY A 38 -17.17 -7.24 6.07
C GLY A 38 -16.01 -6.29 5.75
N TRP A 39 -15.23 -6.54 4.70
CA TRP A 39 -14.08 -5.72 4.27
C TRP A 39 -14.23 -5.30 2.80
N PRO A 40 -14.27 -3.99 2.49
CA PRO A 40 -14.37 -3.54 1.11
C PRO A 40 -13.12 -3.92 0.31
N SER A 41 -13.22 -4.10 -0.99
CA SER A 41 -12.04 -4.12 -1.86
C SER A 41 -11.31 -2.77 -1.83
N ALA A 42 -10.06 -2.72 -2.29
CA ALA A 42 -9.35 -1.45 -2.40
C ALA A 42 -10.07 -0.45 -3.31
N SER A 43 -10.65 -0.88 -4.42
CA SER A 43 -11.38 0.04 -5.29
C SER A 43 -12.72 0.49 -4.70
N GLU A 44 -13.43 -0.37 -3.96
CA GLU A 44 -14.63 0.01 -3.20
C GLU A 44 -14.32 1.04 -2.12
N ALA A 45 -13.16 0.94 -1.47
CA ALA A 45 -12.67 1.93 -0.50
C ALA A 45 -12.14 3.23 -1.16
N GLY A 46 -12.03 3.30 -2.49
CA GLY A 46 -11.55 4.48 -3.22
C GLY A 46 -10.02 4.61 -3.35
N VAL A 47 -9.27 3.56 -3.04
CA VAL A 47 -7.80 3.57 -3.00
C VAL A 47 -7.15 3.98 -4.31
N HIS A 48 -7.68 3.52 -5.44
CA HIS A 48 -7.15 3.83 -6.78
C HIS A 48 -7.06 5.35 -7.04
N GLY A 49 -8.00 6.15 -6.54
CA GLY A 49 -7.95 7.61 -6.63
C GLY A 49 -6.85 8.23 -5.76
N ILE A 50 -6.67 7.72 -4.54
CA ILE A 50 -5.62 8.18 -3.62
C ILE A 50 -4.23 7.88 -4.19
N VAL A 51 -4.04 6.67 -4.70
CA VAL A 51 -2.79 6.24 -5.35
C VAL A 51 -2.52 7.09 -6.59
N ALA A 52 -3.52 7.33 -7.43
CA ALA A 52 -3.38 8.19 -8.60
C ALA A 52 -2.89 9.59 -8.22
N MET A 53 -3.46 10.19 -7.17
CA MET A 53 -3.09 11.53 -6.72
C MET A 53 -1.72 11.61 -6.04
N ARG A 54 -1.32 10.59 -5.28
CA ARG A 54 -0.11 10.65 -4.44
C ARG A 54 1.13 10.04 -5.08
N LEU A 55 0.97 9.00 -5.87
CA LEU A 55 2.08 8.27 -6.47
C LEU A 55 2.21 8.55 -7.97
N LEU A 56 1.08 8.68 -8.68
CA LEU A 56 1.07 8.70 -10.15
C LEU A 56 0.88 10.08 -10.75
N ALA A 57 0.61 11.11 -9.96
CA ALA A 57 0.29 12.46 -10.45
C ALA A 57 1.38 13.04 -11.37
N ASP A 58 2.66 12.76 -11.05
CA ASP A 58 3.81 13.25 -11.82
C ASP A 58 4.35 12.22 -12.82
N TRP A 59 3.63 11.13 -13.08
CA TRP A 59 4.08 10.12 -14.03
C TRP A 59 3.84 10.55 -15.47
N SER A 60 4.86 10.38 -16.30
CA SER A 60 4.74 10.55 -17.74
C SER A 60 3.95 9.41 -18.39
N ASP A 61 3.40 9.65 -19.59
CA ASP A 61 2.71 8.61 -20.35
C ASP A 61 3.61 7.39 -20.63
N VAL A 62 4.91 7.64 -20.89
CA VAL A 62 5.90 6.57 -21.10
C VAL A 62 6.00 5.66 -19.88
N ARG A 63 6.00 6.23 -18.67
CA ARG A 63 6.06 5.45 -17.43
C ARG A 63 4.78 4.64 -17.21
N PHE A 64 3.62 5.21 -17.55
CA PHE A 64 2.34 4.49 -17.54
C PHE A 64 2.34 3.32 -18.52
N THR A 65 2.79 3.53 -19.76
CA THR A 65 2.88 2.47 -20.76
C THR A 65 3.85 1.37 -20.32
N ALA A 66 5.01 1.72 -19.76
CA ALA A 66 5.95 0.73 -19.25
C ALA A 66 5.35 -0.14 -18.15
N MET A 67 4.61 0.46 -17.20
CA MET A 67 3.91 -0.32 -16.17
C MET A 67 2.80 -1.19 -16.78
N ALA A 68 2.06 -0.69 -17.77
CA ALA A 68 1.04 -1.46 -18.47
C ALA A 68 1.62 -2.68 -19.20
N ASP A 69 2.81 -2.53 -19.79
CA ASP A 69 3.55 -3.63 -20.42
C ASP A 69 3.97 -4.68 -19.40
N LEU A 70 4.47 -4.27 -18.23
CA LEU A 70 4.82 -5.18 -17.13
C LEU A 70 3.60 -5.95 -16.61
N LEU A 71 2.44 -5.29 -16.57
CA LEU A 71 1.15 -5.87 -16.19
C LEU A 71 0.48 -6.64 -17.35
N GLY A 72 1.15 -6.79 -18.49
CA GLY A 72 0.58 -7.47 -19.66
C GLY A 72 -0.77 -6.91 -20.09
N TRP A 73 -1.03 -5.62 -19.89
CA TRP A 73 -2.37 -5.02 -20.03
C TRP A 73 -2.98 -5.22 -21.42
N GLU A 74 -2.18 -5.05 -22.48
CA GLU A 74 -2.60 -5.28 -23.87
C GLU A 74 -2.55 -6.76 -24.28
N ARG A 75 -2.02 -7.64 -23.42
CA ARG A 75 -1.80 -9.08 -23.70
C ARG A 75 -2.73 -9.98 -22.87
N ASP A 76 -3.87 -9.45 -22.46
CA ASP A 76 -4.83 -10.14 -21.58
C ASP A 76 -4.20 -10.62 -20.26
N GLY A 77 -3.25 -9.85 -19.70
CA GLY A 77 -2.68 -10.10 -18.38
C GLY A 77 -3.60 -9.60 -17.28
N LEU A 78 -3.25 -8.47 -16.66
CA LEU A 78 -4.10 -7.83 -15.63
C LEU A 78 -5.51 -7.47 -16.16
N SER A 79 -5.67 -7.25 -17.47
CA SER A 79 -6.97 -6.92 -18.07
C SER A 79 -7.91 -8.12 -18.23
N SER A 80 -7.44 -9.34 -17.97
CA SER A 80 -8.18 -10.59 -18.20
C SER A 80 -9.45 -10.71 -17.35
N ALA A 81 -10.46 -11.37 -17.91
CA ALA A 81 -11.64 -11.77 -17.16
C ALA A 81 -11.34 -12.89 -16.15
N ASP A 82 -10.31 -13.70 -16.40
CA ASP A 82 -9.90 -14.80 -15.53
C ASP A 82 -9.03 -14.31 -14.35
N GLY A 83 -9.41 -14.73 -13.14
CA GLY A 83 -8.71 -14.32 -11.91
C GLY A 83 -7.31 -14.92 -11.78
N GLU A 84 -7.12 -16.18 -12.19
CA GLU A 84 -5.79 -16.81 -12.11
C GLU A 84 -4.79 -16.11 -13.02
N THR A 85 -5.23 -15.72 -14.22
CA THR A 85 -4.44 -14.95 -15.19
C THR A 85 -4.03 -13.58 -14.64
N ARG A 86 -4.96 -12.86 -13.98
CA ARG A 86 -4.63 -11.57 -13.34
C ARG A 86 -3.61 -11.74 -12.21
N ILE A 87 -3.79 -12.72 -11.34
CA ILE A 87 -2.84 -13.04 -10.26
C ILE A 87 -1.46 -13.37 -10.83
N ALA A 88 -1.39 -14.20 -11.87
CA ALA A 88 -0.13 -14.56 -12.52
C ALA A 88 0.56 -13.32 -13.13
N SER A 89 -0.21 -12.41 -13.71
CA SER A 89 0.30 -11.16 -14.27
C SER A 89 0.88 -10.23 -13.19
N VAL A 90 0.21 -10.08 -12.04
CA VAL A 90 0.72 -9.27 -10.92
C VAL A 90 2.00 -9.88 -10.34
N LYS A 91 2.07 -11.20 -10.21
CA LYS A 91 3.30 -11.91 -9.79
C LYS A 91 4.46 -11.73 -10.78
N ALA A 92 4.17 -11.75 -12.08
CA ALA A 92 5.17 -11.49 -13.10
C ALA A 92 5.69 -10.05 -13.03
N PHE A 93 4.80 -9.08 -12.77
CA PHE A 93 5.18 -7.70 -12.52
C PHE A 93 6.07 -7.55 -11.27
N GLU A 94 5.69 -8.15 -10.14
CA GLU A 94 6.51 -8.16 -8.91
C GLU A 94 7.92 -8.70 -9.16
N HIS A 95 8.04 -9.77 -9.94
CA HIS A 95 9.34 -10.35 -10.27
C HIS A 95 10.17 -9.48 -11.23
N ALA A 96 9.52 -8.82 -12.19
CA ALA A 96 10.19 -8.03 -13.21
C ALA A 96 10.70 -6.67 -12.70
N ASP A 97 9.96 -6.03 -11.79
CA ASP A 97 10.33 -4.75 -11.17
C ASP A 97 9.90 -4.71 -9.70
N PRO A 98 10.67 -5.35 -8.79
CA PRO A 98 10.32 -5.43 -7.38
C PRO A 98 10.29 -4.06 -6.70
N GLU A 99 11.16 -3.12 -7.10
CA GLU A 99 11.21 -1.79 -6.49
C GLU A 99 9.97 -0.95 -6.84
N LEU A 100 9.49 -1.04 -8.09
CA LEU A 100 8.23 -0.39 -8.47
C LEU A 100 7.03 -1.07 -7.82
N PHE A 101 7.01 -2.41 -7.79
CA PHE A 101 5.97 -3.17 -7.11
C PHE A 101 5.86 -2.78 -5.64
N ASP A 102 6.97 -2.79 -4.89
CA ASP A 102 7.00 -2.44 -3.47
C ASP A 102 6.47 -1.03 -3.22
N ARG A 103 6.84 -0.06 -4.07
CA ARG A 103 6.33 1.32 -3.97
C ARG A 103 4.82 1.39 -4.18
N ILE A 104 4.29 0.69 -5.19
CA ILE A 104 2.84 0.65 -5.45
C ILE A 104 2.13 -0.08 -4.31
N TYR A 105 2.63 -1.24 -3.89
CA TYR A 105 2.06 -2.05 -2.82
C TYR A 105 2.00 -1.27 -1.49
N ALA A 106 3.08 -0.59 -1.13
CA ALA A 106 3.12 0.26 0.06
C ALA A 106 2.10 1.40 -0.05
N ALA A 107 2.04 2.09 -1.21
CA ALA A 107 1.07 3.16 -1.43
C ALA A 107 -0.38 2.67 -1.33
N VAL A 108 -0.70 1.52 -1.93
CA VAL A 108 -2.02 0.89 -1.88
C VAL A 108 -2.39 0.49 -0.46
N THR A 109 -1.47 -0.13 0.27
CA THR A 109 -1.70 -0.60 1.64
C THR A 109 -1.92 0.58 2.58
N LEU A 110 -1.08 1.60 2.52
CA LEU A 110 -1.23 2.82 3.32
C LEU A 110 -2.55 3.52 3.00
N ALA A 111 -2.86 3.68 1.71
CA ALA A 111 -4.10 4.30 1.24
C ALA A 111 -5.35 3.50 1.67
N TYR A 112 -5.29 2.18 1.75
CA TYR A 112 -6.41 1.34 2.18
C TYR A 112 -6.75 1.56 3.66
N TYR A 113 -5.73 1.49 4.53
CA TYR A 113 -5.92 1.58 5.98
C TYR A 113 -6.16 3.00 6.51
N GLU A 114 -5.98 4.04 5.68
CA GLU A 114 -6.40 5.42 6.02
C GLU A 114 -7.86 5.73 5.63
N THR A 115 -8.53 4.84 4.88
CA THR A 115 -9.90 5.12 4.43
C THR A 115 -10.90 4.98 5.58
N PRO A 116 -11.93 5.85 5.66
CA PRO A 116 -12.98 5.74 6.68
C PRO A 116 -13.70 4.39 6.68
N PHE A 117 -13.91 3.80 5.50
CA PHE A 117 -14.63 2.53 5.34
C PHE A 117 -13.85 1.35 5.94
N VAL A 118 -12.53 1.32 5.75
CA VAL A 118 -11.67 0.28 6.33
C VAL A 118 -11.49 0.51 7.83
N ILE A 119 -11.40 1.77 8.29
CA ILE A 119 -11.41 2.11 9.72
C ILE A 119 -12.69 1.59 10.40
N GLU A 120 -13.84 1.74 9.73
CA GLU A 120 -15.11 1.20 10.20
C GLU A 120 -15.11 -0.33 10.24
N ALA A 121 -14.60 -1.00 9.19
CA ALA A 121 -14.43 -2.45 9.17
C ALA A 121 -13.58 -2.94 10.36
N ILE A 122 -12.48 -2.25 10.68
CA ILE A 122 -11.65 -2.55 11.85
C ILE A 122 -12.45 -2.38 13.15
N ARG A 123 -13.23 -1.31 13.29
CA ARG A 123 -14.07 -1.07 14.49
C ARG A 123 -15.10 -2.16 14.69
N ASN A 124 -15.67 -2.69 13.61
CA ASN A 124 -16.63 -3.79 13.67
C ASN A 124 -16.02 -5.10 14.20
N THR A 125 -14.69 -5.20 14.28
CA THR A 125 -13.99 -6.31 14.99
C THR A 125 -13.91 -6.11 16.52
N GLY A 126 -14.49 -5.04 17.06
CA GLY A 126 -14.45 -4.70 18.49
C GLY A 126 -13.18 -3.93 18.92
N ARG A 127 -12.34 -3.51 17.97
CA ARG A 127 -11.11 -2.76 18.26
C ARG A 127 -11.40 -1.26 18.33
N PRO A 128 -10.84 -0.52 19.30
CA PRO A 128 -11.10 0.91 19.47
C PRO A 128 -10.31 1.77 18.46
N TYR A 129 -10.19 1.36 17.19
CA TYR A 129 -9.41 2.06 16.17
C TYR A 129 -10.03 3.43 15.82
N SER A 130 -9.22 4.45 15.59
CA SER A 130 -9.71 5.82 15.34
C SER A 130 -9.05 6.47 14.13
N TYR A 131 -9.82 7.30 13.44
CA TYR A 131 -9.38 8.05 12.26
C TYR A 131 -8.50 9.27 12.60
N ARG A 132 -8.53 9.74 13.85
CA ARG A 132 -7.68 10.86 14.31
C ARG A 132 -6.50 10.31 15.09
N PRO A 133 -5.28 10.84 14.87
CA PRO A 133 -4.16 10.64 15.79
C PRO A 133 -4.65 10.93 17.20
N HIS A 134 -4.36 10.02 18.12
CA HIS A 134 -4.89 9.98 19.47
C HIS A 134 -4.59 11.26 20.27
N LEU A 135 -5.38 12.31 20.09
CA LEU A 135 -5.34 13.54 20.89
C LEU A 135 -5.44 13.21 22.40
N THR A 136 -6.11 12.12 22.73
CA THR A 136 -6.38 11.70 24.11
C THR A 136 -5.92 10.27 24.43
N GLY A 137 -5.19 9.59 23.53
CA GLY A 137 -4.94 8.14 23.66
C GLY A 137 -6.16 7.27 23.30
N TYR A 138 -6.02 5.96 23.44
CA TYR A 138 -7.16 5.05 23.51
C TYR A 138 -7.84 5.22 24.87
N ASP A 139 -9.16 5.12 24.89
CA ASP A 139 -9.89 4.99 26.17
C ASP A 139 -9.47 3.67 26.81
N MET A 140 -8.74 3.77 27.91
CA MET A 140 -8.23 2.64 28.66
C MET A 140 -8.69 2.77 30.10
N ALA A 141 -9.20 1.67 30.66
CA ALA A 141 -9.48 1.61 32.08
C ALA A 141 -8.21 1.97 32.88
N PRO A 142 -8.35 2.59 34.06
CA PRO A 142 -7.22 2.76 34.97
C PRO A 142 -6.48 1.44 35.17
N PHE A 143 -5.15 1.54 35.28
CA PHE A 143 -4.29 0.38 35.55
C PHE A 143 -4.72 -0.28 36.86
N ASP A 144 -5.01 -1.58 36.80
CA ASP A 144 -5.36 -2.40 37.96
C ASP A 144 -4.24 -3.39 38.23
N PHE A 145 -3.60 -3.28 39.40
CA PHE A 145 -2.51 -4.16 39.80
C PHE A 145 -2.88 -5.65 39.81
N ASN A 146 -4.14 -6.01 40.06
CA ASN A 146 -4.56 -7.41 40.09
C ASN A 146 -4.81 -7.98 38.69
N ARG A 147 -5.11 -7.11 37.71
CA ARG A 147 -5.43 -7.49 36.32
C ARG A 147 -4.24 -7.33 35.38
N ASP A 148 -3.56 -6.19 35.47
CA ASP A 148 -2.60 -5.70 34.48
C ASP A 148 -1.15 -5.96 34.89
N GLN A 149 -0.90 -6.48 36.10
CA GLN A 149 0.42 -6.96 36.46
C GLN A 149 0.81 -8.14 35.55
N PRO A 150 1.93 -8.05 34.81
CA PRO A 150 2.34 -9.12 33.92
C PRO A 150 2.54 -10.43 34.68
N ALA A 151 1.68 -11.42 34.43
CA ALA A 151 1.78 -12.74 35.06
C ALA A 151 2.99 -13.54 34.54
N HIS A 152 3.39 -13.24 33.31
CA HIS A 152 4.54 -13.82 32.64
C HIS A 152 5.77 -13.03 33.04
N ARG A 153 6.77 -13.70 33.62
CA ARG A 153 8.07 -13.15 34.06
C ARG A 153 8.95 -12.73 32.88
N ARG A 154 8.42 -11.93 31.94
CA ARG A 154 9.17 -11.30 30.84
C ARG A 154 9.99 -10.16 31.42
N GLY A 155 11.08 -10.54 32.07
CA GLY A 155 11.95 -9.63 32.81
C GLY A 155 11.79 -9.79 34.31
N ARG A 156 12.87 -9.43 35.00
CA ARG A 156 12.93 -9.32 36.46
C ARG A 156 13.24 -7.87 36.79
N TYR A 157 12.72 -7.39 37.91
CA TYR A 157 13.20 -6.12 38.45
C TYR A 157 14.71 -6.21 38.66
N LEU A 158 15.42 -5.22 38.11
CA LEU A 158 16.86 -5.06 38.28
C LEU A 158 17.03 -3.71 38.98
N LYS A 159 17.60 -3.72 40.20
CA LYS A 159 17.95 -2.47 40.87
C LYS A 159 18.82 -1.61 39.96
N THR A 160 18.71 -0.30 40.09
CA THR A 160 19.48 0.65 39.26
C THR A 160 20.97 0.36 39.31
N GLU A 161 21.54 0.04 40.48
CA GLU A 161 22.97 -0.30 40.61
C GLU A 161 23.39 -1.59 39.87
N ASN A 162 22.42 -2.44 39.51
CA ASN A 162 22.68 -3.71 38.84
C ASN A 162 22.50 -3.62 37.32
N VAL A 163 22.01 -2.50 36.78
CA VAL A 163 21.88 -2.27 35.34
C VAL A 163 23.27 -2.18 34.73
N ARG A 164 23.61 -3.16 33.88
CA ARG A 164 24.85 -3.15 33.11
C ARG A 164 24.54 -2.71 31.68
N PRO A 165 25.37 -1.84 31.07
CA PRO A 165 25.30 -1.57 29.65
C PRO A 165 25.30 -2.89 28.87
N VAL A 166 24.42 -2.99 27.87
CA VAL A 166 24.46 -4.11 26.92
C VAL A 166 25.73 -3.94 26.09
N ASP A 167 26.49 -5.02 25.91
CA ASP A 167 27.62 -5.02 24.98
C ASP A 167 27.09 -4.93 23.55
N THR A 168 27.29 -3.78 22.92
CA THR A 168 26.85 -3.48 21.57
C THR A 168 27.96 -3.63 20.53
N SER A 169 29.13 -4.15 20.90
CA SER A 169 30.29 -4.27 19.99
C SER A 169 30.00 -5.13 18.76
N SER A 170 29.07 -6.08 18.86
CA SER A 170 28.62 -6.93 17.75
C SER A 170 27.56 -6.30 16.84
N LEU A 171 26.99 -5.15 17.22
CA LEU A 171 25.86 -4.53 16.52
C LEU A 171 26.27 -3.56 15.40
N GLY A 172 27.56 -3.37 15.13
CA GLY A 172 28.03 -2.54 14.01
C GLY A 172 27.50 -1.10 14.03
N LEU A 173 27.22 -0.54 15.21
CA LEU A 173 26.55 0.77 15.39
C LEU A 173 27.34 1.94 14.80
N ASP A 174 28.63 1.75 14.52
CA ASP A 174 29.48 2.74 13.87
C ASP A 174 29.36 2.74 12.34
N THR A 175 28.73 1.73 11.75
CA THR A 175 28.57 1.60 10.29
C THR A 175 27.25 2.13 9.75
N VAL A 176 26.22 2.27 10.61
CA VAL A 176 24.92 2.84 10.25
C VAL A 176 24.53 3.86 11.32
N LYS A 177 25.08 5.07 11.19
CA LYS A 177 24.56 6.23 11.92
C LYS A 177 23.53 6.91 11.04
N THR A 178 22.28 6.89 11.48
CA THR A 178 21.24 7.72 10.87
C THR A 178 21.41 9.14 11.42
N ASP A 179 22.34 9.91 10.85
CA ASP A 179 22.71 11.25 11.37
C ASP A 179 21.64 12.33 11.12
N HIS A 180 20.58 12.04 10.35
CA HIS A 180 19.58 13.02 9.96
C HIS A 180 18.14 12.50 10.16
N TRP A 181 17.71 12.35 11.41
CA TRP A 181 16.28 12.38 11.72
C TRP A 181 15.89 13.78 12.21
N GLY A 182 15.24 14.55 11.34
CA GLY A 182 14.41 15.71 11.75
C GLY A 182 15.06 17.10 11.80
N LEU A 183 16.17 17.35 11.10
CA LEU A 183 16.84 18.67 11.10
C LEU A 183 16.82 19.45 9.77
N GLU A 184 16.15 18.97 8.74
CA GLU A 184 15.76 19.83 7.60
C GLU A 184 14.25 20.11 7.69
N ARG A 185 13.94 21.32 8.14
CA ARG A 185 12.64 21.98 8.00
C ARG A 185 12.81 23.22 7.14
#